data_AF-A0A0U2TQM4-F1
#
_entry.id   AF-A0A0U2TQM4-F1
#
_cell.length_a   1.000
_cell.length_b   1.000
_cell.length_c   1.000
_cell.angle_alpha   90.00
_cell.angle_beta   90.00
_cell.angle_gamma   90.00
#
_symmetry.space_group_name_H-M   'P 1'
#
loop_
_entity.id
_entity.type
_entity.pdbx_description
1 polymer ?
#
loop_
_entity_poly.entity_id
_entity_poly.type
_entity_poly.pdbx_seq_one_letter_code
_entity_poly.pdbx_strand_id
1 'polypeptide(L)'
;MDKNILIAVPTFENIKPECFKSIYGLTRPEGYNLCFDYVAGYDCAKARNQIAKNSMAGNYDYVLMVDSDIQLPSDALVKLLECESDIALGWYYRKRTKTDQTIIYTFGKDFNDDNCIKGRTMIHEVPRPIEIKGGGLGIALIKVEIFEKLQYPYFKFVTYPNDSVLSEDLYFCNLASENGYNIKCNPTVKGNHIFEILM
;
A
#
# COMPACT_ATOMS: atom_id res chain seq x y z
N MET A 1 8.48 -11.36 22.39
CA MET A 1 9.30 -11.65 21.19
C MET A 1 9.14 -10.47 20.26
N ASP A 2 10.24 -10.02 19.66
CA ASP A 2 10.18 -8.96 18.66
C ASP A 2 9.43 -9.46 17.42
N LYS A 3 8.66 -8.58 16.79
CA LYS A 3 7.96 -8.88 15.54
C LYS A 3 8.82 -8.54 14.33
N ASN A 4 8.68 -9.26 13.24
CA ASN A 4 9.45 -9.06 12.01
C ASN A 4 8.58 -8.39 10.93
N ILE A 5 9.11 -7.34 10.31
CA ILE A 5 8.46 -6.63 9.19
C ILE A 5 9.35 -6.76 7.96
N LEU A 6 8.78 -7.30 6.89
CA LEU A 6 9.37 -7.24 5.56
C LEU A 6 8.99 -5.93 4.88
N ILE A 7 9.95 -5.07 4.57
CA ILE A 7 9.74 -3.94 3.67
C ILE A 7 10.05 -4.42 2.26
N ALA A 8 9.04 -4.42 1.39
CA ALA A 8 9.14 -5.02 0.07
C ALA A 8 8.73 -4.06 -1.04
N VAL A 9 9.57 -3.96 -2.07
CA VAL A 9 9.32 -3.09 -3.24
C VAL A 9 9.04 -3.94 -4.48
N PRO A 10 7.84 -3.88 -5.08
CA PRO A 10 7.63 -4.37 -6.43
C PRO A 10 8.26 -3.37 -7.41
N THR A 11 9.09 -3.87 -8.33
CA THR A 11 9.65 -3.04 -9.40
C THR A 11 9.71 -3.80 -10.71
N PHE A 12 9.67 -3.08 -11.83
CA PHE A 12 9.97 -3.68 -13.12
C PHE A 12 11.49 -3.75 -13.33
N GLU A 13 12.18 -2.61 -13.18
CA GLU A 13 13.62 -2.50 -13.40
C GLU A 13 14.37 -2.00 -12.16
N ASN A 14 14.03 -0.80 -11.66
CA ASN A 14 14.84 -0.11 -10.65
C ASN A 14 13.98 0.45 -9.50
N ILE A 15 14.60 0.64 -8.34
CA ILE A 15 14.03 1.41 -7.24
C ILE A 15 14.63 2.81 -7.31
N LYS A 16 13.78 3.85 -7.24
CA LYS A 16 14.31 5.22 -7.26
C LYS A 16 15.16 5.48 -6.02
N PRO A 17 16.34 6.12 -6.14
CA PRO A 17 17.22 6.36 -5.00
C PRO A 17 16.54 7.08 -3.83
N GLU A 18 15.63 8.02 -4.12
CA GLU A 18 14.87 8.74 -3.10
C GLU A 18 13.86 7.85 -2.38
N CYS A 19 13.28 6.86 -3.08
CA CYS A 19 12.42 5.83 -2.49
C CYS A 19 13.26 4.99 -1.52
N PHE A 20 14.36 4.42 -1.99
CA PHE A 20 15.25 3.60 -1.16
C PHE A 20 15.81 4.37 0.05
N LYS A 21 16.23 5.63 -0.15
CA LYS A 21 16.68 6.51 0.92
C LYS A 21 15.58 6.74 1.96
N SER A 22 14.33 6.93 1.54
CA SER A 22 13.20 7.11 2.45
C SER A 22 12.86 5.84 3.24
N ILE A 23 13.00 4.66 2.62
CA ILE A 23 12.87 3.36 3.31
C ILE A 23 13.96 3.21 4.37
N TYR A 24 15.21 3.46 4.00
CA TYR A 24 16.35 3.39 4.93
C TYR A 24 16.22 4.39 6.10
N GLY A 25 15.60 5.54 5.86
CA GLY A 25 15.36 6.59 6.84
C GLY A 25 14.12 6.42 7.72
N LEU A 26 13.40 5.30 7.61
CA LEU A 26 12.23 5.04 8.45
C LEU A 26 12.62 4.94 9.93
N THR A 27 11.82 5.56 10.79
CA THR A 27 11.90 5.36 12.23
C THR A 27 11.53 3.91 12.54
N ARG A 28 12.49 3.18 13.13
CA ARG A 28 12.29 1.80 13.56
C ARG A 28 11.46 1.78 14.86
N PRO A 29 10.27 1.15 14.87
CA PRO A 29 9.49 1.02 16.10
C PRO A 29 10.16 0.02 17.06
N GLU A 30 10.04 0.28 18.37
CA GLU A 30 10.56 -0.59 19.42
C GLU A 30 9.87 -1.97 19.38
N GLY A 31 10.63 -3.05 19.57
CA GLY A 31 10.11 -4.41 19.51
C GLY A 31 9.85 -4.94 18.09
N TYR A 32 10.34 -4.25 17.05
CA TYR A 32 10.25 -4.70 15.66
C TYR A 32 11.62 -4.83 15.00
N ASN A 33 11.82 -5.89 14.22
CA ASN A 33 12.94 -6.06 13.29
C ASN A 33 12.49 -5.74 11.87
N LEU A 34 13.32 -5.00 11.13
CA LEU A 34 13.04 -4.62 9.75
C LEU A 34 13.98 -5.39 8.82
N CYS A 35 13.41 -6.05 7.82
CA CYS A 35 14.13 -6.63 6.70
C CYS A 35 13.70 -5.91 5.42
N PHE A 36 14.59 -5.85 4.43
CA PHE A 36 14.29 -5.27 3.13
C PHE A 36 14.47 -6.32 2.04
N ASP A 37 13.54 -6.35 1.10
CA ASP A 37 13.63 -7.13 -0.15
C ASP A 37 12.94 -6.39 -1.30
N TYR A 38 13.16 -6.85 -2.52
CA TYR A 38 12.46 -6.36 -3.70
C TYR A 38 12.18 -7.49 -4.68
N VAL A 39 11.13 -7.34 -5.47
CA VAL A 39 10.80 -8.28 -6.55
C VAL A 39 10.81 -7.52 -7.88
N ALA A 40 11.75 -7.90 -8.75
CA ALA A 40 12.00 -7.27 -10.05
C ALA A 40 11.52 -8.11 -11.24
N GLY A 41 11.33 -7.48 -12.41
CA GLY A 41 11.13 -8.16 -13.70
C GLY A 41 9.73 -8.69 -13.98
N TYR A 42 8.73 -8.28 -13.20
CA TYR A 42 7.34 -8.69 -13.37
C TYR A 42 6.40 -7.48 -13.45
N ASP A 43 5.19 -7.70 -13.96
CA ASP A 43 4.09 -6.78 -13.73
C ASP A 43 3.80 -6.67 -12.22
N CYS A 44 3.16 -5.57 -11.80
CA CYS A 44 2.93 -5.27 -10.39
C CYS A 44 2.12 -6.37 -9.67
N ALA A 45 1.13 -6.98 -10.32
CA ALA A 45 0.32 -8.03 -9.71
C ALA A 45 1.15 -9.27 -9.41
N LYS A 46 1.96 -9.72 -10.38
CA LYS A 46 2.86 -10.86 -10.18
C LYS A 46 3.95 -10.56 -9.15
N ALA A 47 4.52 -9.35 -9.15
CA ALA A 47 5.49 -8.94 -8.14
C ALA A 47 4.89 -8.95 -6.72
N ARG A 48 3.71 -8.34 -6.51
CA ARG A 48 3.03 -8.32 -5.20
C ARG A 48 2.62 -9.73 -4.72
N ASN A 49 2.17 -10.60 -5.63
CA ASN A 49 1.91 -12.01 -5.28
C ASN A 49 3.18 -12.73 -4.81
N GLN A 50 4.33 -12.46 -5.44
CA GLN A 50 5.60 -13.04 -5.00
C GLN A 50 6.04 -12.48 -3.65
N ILE A 51 5.85 -11.17 -3.41
CA ILE A 51 6.11 -10.54 -2.11
C ILE A 51 5.28 -11.21 -1.01
N ALA A 52 3.97 -11.45 -1.24
CA ALA A 52 3.13 -12.15 -0.28
C ALA A 52 3.62 -13.58 0.02
N LYS A 53 4.08 -14.31 -1.00
CA LYS A 53 4.69 -15.64 -0.82
C LYS A 53 6.00 -15.56 -0.02
N ASN A 54 6.87 -14.61 -0.34
CA ASN A 54 8.13 -14.40 0.36
C ASN A 54 7.89 -14.01 1.83
N SER A 55 6.90 -13.17 2.11
CA SER A 55 6.57 -12.76 3.48
C SER A 55 6.07 -13.92 4.34
N MET A 56 5.25 -14.81 3.78
CA MET A 56 4.83 -16.04 4.46
C MET A 56 6.00 -17.01 4.66
N ALA A 57 6.79 -17.27 3.61
CA ALA A 57 7.93 -18.20 3.68
C ALA A 57 9.01 -17.74 4.67
N GLY A 58 9.18 -16.42 4.84
CA GLY A 58 10.09 -15.83 5.80
C GLY A 58 9.57 -15.72 7.23
N ASN A 59 8.33 -16.18 7.51
CA ASN A 59 7.66 -16.05 8.82
C ASN A 59 7.66 -14.61 9.35
N TYR A 60 7.37 -13.64 8.47
CA TYR A 60 7.19 -12.24 8.88
C TYR A 60 5.81 -12.03 9.51
N ASP A 61 5.70 -11.11 10.46
CA ASP A 61 4.42 -10.72 11.05
C ASP A 61 3.68 -9.72 10.14
N TYR A 62 4.44 -8.82 9.50
CA TYR A 62 3.92 -7.81 8.59
C TYR A 62 4.76 -7.70 7.32
N VAL A 63 4.13 -7.22 6.25
CA VAL A 63 4.81 -6.72 5.06
C VAL A 63 4.41 -5.27 4.80
N LEU A 64 5.39 -4.38 4.69
CA LEU A 64 5.22 -3.03 4.19
C LEU A 64 5.53 -3.02 2.69
N MET A 65 4.50 -2.96 1.85
CA MET A 65 4.66 -2.77 0.41
C MET A 65 4.86 -1.29 0.09
N VAL A 66 5.90 -0.99 -0.70
CA VAL A 66 6.25 0.38 -1.10
C VAL A 66 6.46 0.43 -2.61
N ASP A 67 5.75 1.31 -3.31
CA ASP A 67 5.96 1.47 -4.76
C ASP A 67 7.34 2.09 -5.02
N SER A 68 8.01 1.60 -6.07
CA SER A 68 9.41 1.94 -6.36
C SER A 68 9.68 3.42 -6.67
N ASP A 69 8.62 4.22 -6.86
CA ASP A 69 8.67 5.65 -7.12
C ASP A 69 7.96 6.50 -6.06
N ILE A 70 7.68 5.94 -4.88
CA ILE A 70 7.09 6.65 -3.74
C ILE A 70 8.15 6.96 -2.69
N GLN A 71 8.21 8.22 -2.28
CA GLN A 71 8.95 8.67 -1.11
C GLN A 71 8.05 8.65 0.14
N LEU A 72 8.51 7.97 1.19
CA LEU A 72 7.80 7.84 2.47
C LEU A 72 8.17 8.97 3.45
N PRO A 73 7.24 9.43 4.32
CA PRO A 73 7.62 10.15 5.52
C PRO A 73 8.34 9.21 6.51
N SER A 74 9.30 9.72 7.28
CA SER A 74 10.14 8.89 8.17
C SER A 74 9.34 8.17 9.26
N ASP A 75 8.22 8.74 9.69
CA ASP A 75 7.32 8.18 10.70
C ASP A 75 6.20 7.30 10.12
N ALA A 76 6.23 7.01 8.81
CA ALA A 76 5.20 6.23 8.14
C ALA A 76 4.91 4.90 8.84
N LEU A 77 5.95 4.10 9.10
CA LEU A 77 5.80 2.76 9.64
C LEU A 77 5.17 2.77 11.05
N VAL A 78 5.61 3.69 11.91
CA VAL A 78 5.05 3.86 13.27
C VAL A 78 3.56 4.19 13.19
N LYS A 79 3.20 5.18 12.38
CA LYS A 79 1.81 5.63 12.20
C LYS A 79 0.89 4.60 11.54
N LEU A 80 1.43 3.74 10.69
CA LEU A 80 0.66 2.63 10.11
C LEU A 80 0.39 1.54 11.14
N LEU A 81 1.35 1.23 12.01
CA LEU A 81 1.15 0.29 13.11
C LEU A 81 0.09 0.79 14.12
N GLU A 82 0.08 2.09 14.41
CA GLU A 82 -0.93 2.76 15.27
C GLU A 82 -2.37 2.67 14.72
N CYS A 83 -2.56 2.29 13.46
CA CYS A 83 -3.91 2.12 12.91
C CYS A 83 -4.65 0.92 13.50
N GLU A 84 -3.91 -0.06 14.05
CA GLU A 84 -4.45 -1.31 14.60
C GLU A 84 -5.42 -1.99 13.63
N SER A 85 -5.05 -2.05 12.35
CA SER A 85 -5.82 -2.67 11.27
C SER A 85 -5.13 -3.90 10.69
N ASP A 86 -5.86 -4.70 9.93
CA ASP A 86 -5.30 -5.81 9.16
C ASP A 86 -4.49 -5.30 7.97
N ILE A 87 -5.00 -4.24 7.35
CA ILE A 87 -4.33 -3.50 6.28
C ILE A 87 -4.36 -2.01 6.64
N ALA A 88 -3.19 -1.37 6.75
CA ALA A 88 -3.03 0.06 6.99
C ALA A 88 -2.41 0.72 5.76
N LEU A 89 -3.07 1.74 5.22
CA LEU A 89 -2.62 2.47 4.04
C LEU A 89 -2.13 3.88 4.38
N GLY A 90 -1.00 4.28 3.81
CA GLY A 90 -0.70 5.68 3.56
C GLY A 90 -1.40 6.15 2.28
N TRP A 91 -1.25 7.42 1.94
CA TRP A 91 -1.85 7.98 0.74
C TRP A 91 -0.89 8.90 -0.01
N TYR A 92 -1.18 9.12 -1.28
CA TYR A 92 -0.42 9.98 -2.17
C TYR A 92 -1.35 10.46 -3.30
N TYR A 93 -0.94 11.52 -3.99
CA TYR A 93 -1.63 11.97 -5.20
C TYR A 93 -1.40 10.99 -6.34
N ARG A 94 -2.42 10.75 -7.15
CA ARG A 94 -2.28 9.93 -8.36
C ARG A 94 -1.25 10.58 -9.30
N LYS A 95 -0.26 9.79 -9.72
CA LYS A 95 0.83 10.22 -10.60
C LYS A 95 0.29 10.93 -11.85
N ARG A 96 0.96 12.03 -12.25
CA ARG A 96 0.69 12.80 -13.48
C ARG A 96 -0.74 13.37 -13.60
N THR A 97 -1.46 13.49 -12.49
CA THR A 97 -2.71 14.24 -12.46
C THR A 97 -2.46 15.68 -12.02
N LYS A 98 -3.13 16.65 -12.65
CA LYS A 98 -3.15 18.06 -12.19
C LYS A 98 -4.23 18.31 -11.13
N THR A 99 -4.78 17.24 -10.56
CA THR A 99 -6.01 17.24 -9.77
C THR A 99 -5.73 16.78 -8.35
N ASP A 100 -6.57 17.18 -7.40
CA ASP A 100 -6.55 16.78 -5.98
C ASP A 100 -6.99 15.30 -5.76
N GLN A 101 -6.68 14.44 -6.73
CA GLN A 101 -7.09 13.03 -6.77
C GLN A 101 -6.07 12.15 -6.05
N THR A 102 -6.58 11.36 -5.09
CA THR A 102 -5.83 10.30 -4.41
C THR A 102 -6.17 8.94 -5.02
N ILE A 103 -5.61 7.88 -4.45
CA ILE A 103 -6.05 6.49 -4.67
C ILE A 103 -6.55 5.92 -3.35
N ILE A 104 -7.48 6.63 -2.69
CA ILE A 104 -8.13 6.19 -1.45
C ILE A 104 -9.63 6.30 -1.64
N TYR A 105 -10.36 5.20 -1.44
CA TYR A 105 -11.78 5.11 -1.73
C TYR A 105 -12.63 5.06 -0.47
N THR A 106 -13.72 5.82 -0.48
CA THR A 106 -14.66 5.93 0.64
C THR A 106 -15.26 4.57 0.99
N PHE A 107 -15.33 4.26 2.29
CA PHE A 107 -15.93 3.03 2.80
C PHE A 107 -17.38 2.85 2.32
N GLY A 108 -17.75 1.61 1.96
CA GLY A 108 -19.10 1.26 1.50
C GLY A 108 -19.52 1.84 0.14
N LYS A 109 -18.58 2.37 -0.65
CA LYS A 109 -18.83 2.94 -1.99
C LYS A 109 -18.20 2.10 -3.10
N ASP A 110 -18.46 2.38 -4.37
CA ASP A 110 -17.81 1.68 -5.48
C ASP A 110 -16.44 2.26 -5.84
N PHE A 111 -15.58 1.46 -6.47
CA PHE A 111 -14.29 1.92 -6.96
C PHE A 111 -14.46 2.74 -8.25
N ASN A 112 -14.77 4.01 -8.08
CA ASN A 112 -14.80 5.00 -9.16
C ASN A 112 -14.23 6.33 -8.67
N ASP A 113 -13.82 7.19 -9.60
CA ASP A 113 -13.12 8.44 -9.29
C ASP A 113 -13.98 9.41 -8.45
N ASP A 114 -15.32 9.35 -8.55
CA ASP A 114 -16.23 10.18 -7.75
C ASP A 114 -16.23 9.79 -6.26
N ASN A 115 -15.89 8.53 -5.96
CA ASN A 115 -15.81 7.99 -4.60
C ASN A 115 -14.40 8.08 -3.98
N CYS A 116 -13.42 8.61 -4.72
CA CYS A 116 -12.09 8.89 -4.18
C CYS A 116 -12.14 10.04 -3.16
N ILE A 117 -11.49 9.85 -2.01
CA ILE A 117 -11.31 10.91 -1.02
C ILE A 117 -10.28 11.90 -1.56
N LYS A 118 -10.68 13.16 -1.72
CA LYS A 118 -9.81 14.21 -2.26
C LYS A 118 -8.66 14.53 -1.30
N GLY A 119 -7.51 14.93 -1.84
CA GLY A 119 -6.32 15.22 -1.03
C GLY A 119 -6.54 16.35 -0.03
N ARG A 120 -7.28 17.41 -0.39
CA ARG A 120 -7.65 18.47 0.56
C ARG A 120 -8.43 17.94 1.76
N THR A 121 -9.32 16.97 1.53
CA THR A 121 -10.13 16.33 2.56
C THR A 121 -9.25 15.43 3.43
N MET A 122 -8.32 14.67 2.83
CA MET A 122 -7.31 13.88 3.56
C MET A 122 -6.46 14.74 4.51
N ILE A 123 -6.12 15.97 4.12
CA ILE A 123 -5.27 16.84 4.94
C ILE A 123 -6.04 17.46 6.11
N HIS A 124 -7.28 17.92 5.87
CA HIS A 124 -7.96 18.85 6.78
C HIS A 124 -9.22 18.30 7.46
N GLU A 125 -9.87 17.28 6.92
CA GLU A 125 -11.30 17.02 7.18
C GLU A 125 -11.60 15.61 7.71
N VAL A 126 -10.61 14.73 7.85
CA VAL A 126 -10.81 13.32 8.21
C VAL A 126 -10.24 12.93 9.59
N PRO A 127 -10.91 12.01 10.32
CA PRO A 127 -10.36 11.35 11.51
C PRO A 127 -9.04 10.63 11.23
N ARG A 128 -8.29 10.27 12.28
CA ARG A 128 -6.96 9.64 12.15
C ARG A 128 -6.89 8.44 13.09
N PRO A 129 -6.91 7.19 12.60
CA PRO A 129 -7.11 6.76 11.19
C PRO A 129 -8.58 6.82 10.72
N ILE A 130 -8.81 6.59 9.42
CA ILE A 130 -10.15 6.40 8.82
C ILE A 130 -10.34 5.00 8.27
N GLU A 131 -11.56 4.46 8.36
CA GLU A 131 -11.97 3.27 7.60
C GLU A 131 -12.19 3.64 6.14
N ILE A 132 -11.73 2.77 5.24
CA ILE A 132 -11.79 2.96 3.80
C ILE A 132 -12.20 1.67 3.12
N LYS A 133 -12.72 1.76 1.89
CA LYS A 133 -12.96 0.56 1.10
C LYS A 133 -11.66 -0.06 0.60
N GLY A 134 -10.69 0.78 0.26
CA GLY A 134 -9.44 0.34 -0.35
C GLY A 134 -8.66 1.50 -0.93
N GLY A 135 -7.50 1.20 -1.48
CA GLY A 135 -6.65 2.20 -2.08
C GLY A 135 -5.38 1.61 -2.68
N GLY A 136 -4.53 2.50 -3.17
CA GLY A 136 -3.24 2.15 -3.73
C GLY A 136 -2.32 1.52 -2.69
N LEU A 137 -1.56 0.51 -3.10
CA LEU A 137 -0.66 -0.23 -2.21
C LEU A 137 0.81 0.23 -2.29
N GLY A 138 1.02 1.48 -2.69
CA GLY A 138 2.35 2.10 -2.71
C GLY A 138 2.86 2.53 -1.35
N ILE A 139 1.99 2.53 -0.32
CA ILE A 139 2.34 2.62 1.10
C ILE A 139 1.34 1.75 1.86
N ALA A 140 1.59 0.45 1.97
CA ALA A 140 0.64 -0.48 2.57
C ALA A 140 1.33 -1.41 3.57
N LEU A 141 0.98 -1.28 4.85
CA LEU A 141 1.37 -2.23 5.89
C LEU A 141 0.27 -3.28 6.03
N ILE A 142 0.64 -4.55 5.85
CA ILE A 142 -0.29 -5.67 5.77
C ILE A 142 0.14 -6.74 6.77
N LYS A 143 -0.78 -7.24 7.59
CA LYS A 143 -0.52 -8.44 8.42
C LYS A 143 -0.33 -9.66 7.52
N VAL A 144 0.76 -10.40 7.69
CA VAL A 144 1.07 -11.53 6.79
C VAL A 144 0.06 -12.67 6.92
N GLU A 145 -0.49 -12.89 8.12
CA GLU A 145 -1.48 -13.94 8.38
C GLU A 145 -2.75 -13.88 7.50
N ILE A 146 -3.06 -12.74 6.90
CA ILE A 146 -4.23 -12.64 6.02
C ILE A 146 -4.01 -13.45 4.73
N PHE A 147 -2.78 -13.53 4.24
CA PHE A 147 -2.48 -14.24 2.99
C PHE A 147 -2.67 -15.77 3.14
N GLU A 148 -2.58 -16.29 4.37
CA GLU A 148 -2.83 -17.69 4.67
C GLU A 148 -4.32 -18.05 4.59
N LYS A 149 -5.19 -17.07 4.80
CA LYS A 149 -6.65 -17.24 4.87
C LYS A 149 -7.35 -16.81 3.57
N LEU A 150 -6.73 -15.93 2.78
CA LEU A 150 -7.25 -15.48 1.49
C LEU A 150 -6.97 -16.48 0.36
N GLN A 151 -7.89 -16.57 -0.60
CA GLN A 151 -7.71 -17.40 -1.78
C GLN A 151 -6.71 -16.75 -2.77
N TYR A 152 -5.66 -17.49 -3.13
CA TYR A 152 -4.74 -17.11 -4.20
C TYR A 152 -5.44 -17.14 -5.59
N PRO A 153 -5.16 -16.21 -6.53
CA PRO A 153 -4.21 -15.09 -6.44
C PRO A 153 -4.73 -13.90 -5.63
N TYR A 154 -3.83 -13.29 -4.84
CA TYR A 154 -4.15 -12.16 -3.95
C TYR A 154 -4.27 -10.85 -4.73
N PHE A 155 -3.39 -10.67 -5.72
CA PHE A 155 -3.34 -9.49 -6.58
C PHE A 155 -3.57 -9.91 -8.03
N LYS A 156 -4.56 -9.33 -8.70
CA LYS A 156 -4.79 -9.57 -10.13
C LYS A 156 -5.56 -8.42 -10.77
N PHE A 157 -5.29 -8.15 -12.04
CA PHE A 157 -6.14 -7.28 -12.84
C PHE A 157 -7.40 -8.03 -13.26
N VAL A 158 -8.55 -7.37 -13.20
CA VAL A 158 -9.82 -7.90 -13.72
C VAL A 158 -10.39 -6.93 -14.75
N THR A 159 -10.53 -7.39 -15.98
CA THR A 159 -11.21 -6.65 -17.05
C THR A 159 -12.67 -7.07 -17.10
N TYR A 160 -13.58 -6.11 -16.96
CA TYR A 160 -15.02 -6.33 -17.04
C TYR A 160 -15.53 -6.27 -18.49
N PRO A 161 -16.75 -6.76 -18.78
CA PRO A 161 -17.31 -6.75 -20.15
C PRO A 161 -17.46 -5.36 -20.78
N ASN A 162 -17.43 -4.30 -19.99
CA ASN A 162 -17.49 -2.91 -20.45
C ASN A 162 -16.09 -2.27 -20.62
N ASP A 163 -15.04 -3.09 -20.71
CA ASP A 163 -13.62 -2.72 -20.81
C ASP A 163 -13.05 -1.93 -19.62
N SER A 164 -13.82 -1.73 -18.56
CA SER A 164 -13.28 -1.19 -17.31
C SER A 164 -12.38 -2.22 -16.62
N VAL A 165 -11.32 -1.74 -15.96
CA VAL A 165 -10.32 -2.58 -15.31
C VAL A 165 -10.31 -2.29 -13.82
N LEU A 166 -10.49 -3.33 -13.02
CA LEU A 166 -10.13 -3.31 -11.61
C LEU A 166 -8.63 -3.61 -11.49
N SER A 167 -7.89 -2.66 -10.93
CA SER A 167 -6.45 -2.79 -10.66
C SER A 167 -6.17 -3.82 -9.57
N GLU A 168 -4.92 -4.28 -9.49
CA GLU A 168 -4.52 -5.38 -8.62
C GLU A 168 -4.59 -5.05 -7.13
N ASP A 169 -4.36 -3.78 -6.80
CA ASP A 169 -4.48 -3.21 -5.46
C ASP A 169 -5.95 -3.20 -4.99
N LEU A 170 -6.85 -2.68 -5.81
CA LEU A 170 -8.27 -2.60 -5.51
C LEU A 170 -8.93 -3.98 -5.51
N TYR A 171 -8.48 -4.90 -6.37
CA TYR A 171 -8.87 -6.30 -6.29
C TYR A 171 -8.52 -6.90 -4.92
N PHE A 172 -7.28 -6.69 -4.45
CA PHE A 172 -6.86 -7.18 -3.15
C PHE A 172 -7.66 -6.54 -2.01
N CYS A 173 -7.94 -5.23 -2.07
CA CYS A 173 -8.78 -4.57 -1.07
C CYS A 173 -10.19 -5.16 -1.00
N ASN A 174 -10.83 -5.40 -2.16
CA ASN A 174 -12.13 -6.08 -2.19
C ASN A 174 -12.04 -7.49 -1.61
N LEU A 175 -11.07 -8.29 -2.06
CA LEU A 175 -10.87 -9.65 -1.57
C LEU A 175 -10.70 -9.67 -0.03
N ALA A 176 -9.93 -8.74 0.53
CA ALA A 176 -9.73 -8.64 1.96
C ALA A 176 -11.03 -8.24 2.70
N SER A 177 -11.72 -7.20 2.24
CA SER A 177 -12.97 -6.74 2.84
C SER A 177 -14.09 -7.78 2.77
N GLU A 178 -14.22 -8.51 1.65
CA GLU A 178 -15.19 -9.60 1.49
C GLU A 178 -14.93 -10.78 2.45
N ASN A 179 -13.69 -10.93 2.92
CA ASN A 179 -13.30 -11.92 3.92
C ASN A 179 -13.25 -11.36 5.36
N GLY A 180 -13.81 -10.16 5.58
CA GLY A 180 -13.98 -9.58 6.91
C GLY A 180 -12.74 -8.87 7.48
N TYR A 181 -11.71 -8.63 6.68
CA TYR A 181 -10.54 -7.86 7.10
C TYR A 181 -10.78 -6.36 6.99
N ASN A 182 -10.35 -5.61 7.99
CA ASN A 182 -10.50 -4.16 7.98
C ASN A 182 -9.34 -3.47 7.24
N ILE A 183 -9.68 -2.37 6.56
CA ILE A 183 -8.72 -1.53 5.84
C ILE A 183 -8.86 -0.11 6.36
N LYS A 184 -7.77 0.43 6.90
CA LYS A 184 -7.72 1.79 7.38
C LYS A 184 -6.68 2.59 6.62
N CYS A 185 -6.93 3.88 6.43
CA CYS A 185 -5.91 4.82 5.97
C CYS A 185 -5.49 5.73 7.13
N ASN A 186 -4.20 6.02 7.25
CA ASN A 186 -3.70 7.09 8.12
C ASN A 186 -3.49 8.37 7.29
N PRO A 187 -4.35 9.41 7.46
CA PRO A 187 -4.25 10.63 6.67
C PRO A 187 -2.98 11.45 6.94
N THR A 188 -2.23 11.15 8.01
CA THR A 188 -0.93 11.81 8.29
C THR A 188 0.26 11.13 7.61
N VAL A 189 0.05 9.94 7.02
CA VAL A 189 1.06 9.22 6.24
C VAL A 189 0.86 9.57 4.77
N LYS A 190 1.37 10.74 4.38
CA LYS A 190 1.33 11.23 2.99
C LYS A 190 2.67 11.00 2.31
N GLY A 191 2.70 10.15 1.28
CA GLY A 191 3.85 10.00 0.40
C GLY A 191 3.85 10.95 -0.78
N ASN A 192 4.96 10.95 -1.51
CA ASN A 192 5.11 11.74 -2.73
C ASN A 192 5.66 10.88 -3.87
N HIS A 193 5.09 11.00 -5.07
CA HIS A 193 5.74 10.43 -6.25
C HIS A 193 7.03 11.19 -6.56
N ILE A 194 8.07 10.44 -6.86
CA ILE A 194 9.35 10.96 -7.32
C ILE A 194 9.26 11.16 -8.84
N PHE A 195 9.21 12.42 -9.25
CA PHE A 195 9.22 12.80 -10.66
C PHE A 195 10.65 12.93 -11.16
N GLU A 196 10.94 12.32 -12.31
CA GLU A 196 12.14 12.70 -13.05
C GLU A 196 11.85 14.05 -13.72
N ILE A 197 12.65 15.05 -13.36
CA ILE A 197 12.78 16.22 -14.20
C ILE A 197 13.60 15.74 -15.39
N LEU A 198 12.96 15.52 -16.53
CA LEU A 198 13.66 15.49 -17.80
C LEU A 198 14.26 16.90 -17.98
N MET A 199 15.55 17.04 -17.67
CA MET A 199 16.34 18.21 -18.04
C MET A 199 16.57 18.21 -19.55
#